data_AF-A0A3B9U873-F1
#
_entry.id   AF-A0A3B9U873-F1
#
_cell.length_a   1.000
_cell.length_b   1.000
_cell.length_c   1.000
_cell.angle_alpha   90.00
_cell.angle_beta   90.00
_cell.angle_gamma   90.00
#
_symmetry.space_group_name_H-M   'P 1'
#
loop_
_entity.id
_entity.type
_entity.pdbx_description
1 polymer ?
#
loop_
_entity_poly.entity_id
_entity_poly.type
_entity_poly.pdbx_seq_one_letter_code
_entity_poly.pdbx_strand_id
1 'polypeptide(L)' 'MTFQLHYFVEALSQLRQNFFVRVGKSLIVNKNFVYGINITSQDLKLMDHRMNQTYRLKASKEALKELKTILEQEK' A
#
# COMPACT_ATOMS: atom_id res chain seq x y z
N MET A 1 -17.97 13.95 -7.17
CA MET A 1 -16.58 14.46 -7.09
C MET A 1 -15.62 13.29 -7.12
N THR A 2 -14.84 13.12 -8.18
CA THR A 2 -13.70 12.19 -8.20
C THR A 2 -12.48 12.95 -7.68
N PHE A 3 -12.10 12.69 -6.43
CA PHE A 3 -10.92 13.30 -5.83
C PHE A 3 -9.67 12.64 -6.40
N GLN A 4 -8.78 13.43 -7.02
CA GLN A 4 -7.61 12.88 -7.69
C GLN A 4 -6.51 12.55 -6.67
N LEU A 5 -6.20 11.26 -6.52
CA LEU A 5 -5.12 10.79 -5.65
C LEU A 5 -3.72 11.29 -6.06
N HIS A 6 -3.58 11.81 -7.29
CA HIS A 6 -2.30 12.30 -7.79
C HIS A 6 -1.68 13.39 -6.90
N TYR A 7 -2.49 14.35 -6.43
CA TYR A 7 -2.03 15.41 -5.52
C TYR A 7 -1.46 14.86 -4.21
N PHE A 8 -2.07 13.81 -3.66
CA PHE A 8 -1.57 13.17 -2.44
C PHE A 8 -0.24 12.47 -2.68
N VAL A 9 -0.06 11.82 -3.82
CA VAL A 9 1.20 11.14 -4.14
C VAL A 9 2.34 12.15 -4.24
N GLU A 10 2.12 13.29 -4.89
CA GLU A 10 3.11 14.36 -4.96
C GLU A 10 3.44 14.92 -3.58
N ALA A 11 2.44 15.25 -2.78
CA ALA A 11 2.64 15.73 -1.41
C ALA A 11 3.38 14.70 -0.53
N LEU A 12 3.05 13.42 -0.65
CA LEU A 12 3.72 12.33 0.09
C LEU A 12 5.14 12.07 -0.43
N SER A 13 5.42 12.30 -1.71
CA SER A 13 6.77 12.18 -2.28
C SER A 13 7.75 13.25 -1.76
N GLN A 14 7.22 14.38 -1.27
CA GLN A 14 8.04 15.41 -0.61
C GLN A 14 8.48 14.99 0.81
N LEU A 15 7.90 13.92 1.37
CA LEU A 15 8.40 13.34 2.60
C LEU A 15 9.79 12.76 2.35
N ARG A 16 10.78 13.12 3.17
CA ARG A 16 12.17 12.62 3.05
C ARG A 16 12.27 11.09 3.06
N GLN A 17 11.27 10.43 3.62
CA GLN A 17 11.19 8.99 3.71
C GLN A 17 10.13 8.52 2.71
N ASN A 18 10.56 7.76 1.71
CA ASN A 18 9.69 7.21 0.67
C ASN A 18 8.86 6.05 1.20
N PHE A 19 8.01 6.26 2.21
CA PHE A 19 7.25 5.19 2.88
C PHE A 19 5.93 4.83 2.20
N PHE A 20 5.44 5.69 1.33
CA PHE A 20 4.16 5.53 0.68
C PHE A 20 4.34 5.16 -0.77
N VAL A 21 3.54 4.19 -1.21
CA VAL A 21 3.51 3.75 -2.60
C VAL A 21 2.08 3.79 -3.09
N ARG A 22 1.89 4.33 -4.30
CA ARG A 22 0.61 4.22 -5.01
C ARG A 22 0.53 2.85 -5.64
N VAL A 23 -0.60 2.19 -5.45
CA VAL A 23 -0.85 0.85 -5.99
C VAL A 23 -2.19 0.87 -6.72
N GLY A 24 -2.18 0.58 -8.02
CA GLY A 24 -3.37 0.71 -8.85
C GLY A 24 -3.97 2.13 -8.85
N LYS A 25 -5.30 2.21 -9.04
CA LYS A 25 -5.98 3.50 -9.28
C LYS A 25 -6.35 4.26 -8.01
N SER A 26 -6.83 3.56 -6.99
CA SER A 26 -7.52 4.13 -5.83
C SER A 26 -6.83 3.90 -4.49
N LEU A 27 -5.60 3.35 -4.48
CA LEU A 27 -4.96 2.91 -3.25
C LEU A 27 -3.55 3.52 -3.10
N ILE A 28 -3.28 4.04 -1.91
CA ILE A 28 -1.95 4.45 -1.45
C ILE A 28 -1.68 3.67 -0.17
N VAL A 29 -0.55 2.98 -0.12
CA VAL A 29 -0.18 2.08 0.98
C VAL A 29 1.11 2.55 1.62
N ASN A 30 1.19 2.51 2.95
CA ASN A 30 2.46 2.64 3.65
C ASN A 30 3.15 1.27 3.71
N LYS A 31 4.26 1.11 2.99
CA LYS A 31 4.98 -0.18 2.89
C LYS A 31 5.57 -0.66 4.21
N ASN A 32 5.88 0.24 5.15
CA ASN A 32 6.45 -0.16 6.45
C ASN A 32 5.49 -0.98 7.31
N PHE A 33 4.18 -0.87 7.05
CA PHE A 33 3.15 -1.57 7.81
C PHE A 33 2.57 -2.77 7.04
N VAL A 34 3.10 -3.09 5.86
CA VAL A 34 2.66 -4.24 5.07
C VAL A 34 3.24 -5.51 5.68
N TYR A 35 2.37 -6.34 6.27
CA TYR A 35 2.76 -7.58 6.93
C TYR A 35 2.52 -8.80 6.03
N GLY A 36 1.55 -8.73 5.13
CA GLY A 36 1.29 -9.81 4.20
C GLY A 36 0.37 -9.41 3.06
N ILE A 37 0.59 -10.05 1.91
CA ILE A 37 -0.18 -9.83 0.69
C ILE A 37 -0.81 -11.16 0.29
N ASN A 38 -2.14 -11.22 0.24
CA ASN A 38 -2.86 -12.39 -0.27
C ASN A 38 -3.54 -12.05 -1.60
N ILE A 39 -2.90 -12.43 -2.71
CA ILE A 39 -3.39 -12.18 -4.07
C ILE A 39 -4.65 -13.00 -4.35
N THR A 40 -4.76 -14.21 -3.81
CA THR A 40 -5.89 -15.12 -4.05
C THR A 40 -7.16 -14.61 -3.40
N SER A 41 -7.09 -14.18 -2.13
CA SER A 41 -8.23 -13.61 -1.41
C SER A 41 -8.43 -12.11 -1.65
N GLN A 42 -7.54 -11.49 -2.43
CA GLN A 42 -7.54 -10.04 -2.69
C GLN A 42 -7.43 -9.18 -1.42
N ASP A 43 -6.71 -9.69 -0.41
CA ASP A 43 -6.54 -9.02 0.87
C ASP A 43 -5.10 -8.59 1.09
N LEU A 44 -4.92 -7.33 1.45
CA LEU A 44 -3.71 -6.76 2.01
C LEU A 44 -3.81 -6.76 3.54
N LYS A 45 -2.85 -7.40 4.21
CA LYS A 45 -2.72 -7.38 5.67
C LYS A 45 -1.74 -6.28 6.09
N LEU A 46 -2.27 -5.31 6.81
CA LEU A 46 -1.52 -4.25 7.47
C LEU A 46 -1.49 -4.55 8.97
N MET A 47 -0.34 -4.38 9.61
CA MET A 47 -0.24 -4.58 11.06
C MET A 47 0.45 -3.39 11.70
N ASP A 48 -0.20 -2.80 12.69
CA ASP A 48 0.43 -1.79 13.54
C ASP A 48 1.16 -2.51 14.69
N HIS A 49 2.48 -2.27 14.77
CA HIS A 49 3.33 -2.82 15.81
C HIS A 49 2.88 -2.40 17.23
N ARG A 50 2.22 -1.25 17.36
CA ARG A 50 1.82 -0.70 18.67
C ARG A 50 0.47 -1.22 19.16
N MET A 51 -0.44 -1.53 18.24
CA MET A 51 -1.83 -1.84 18.58
C MET A 51 -2.16 -3.34 18.56
N ASN A 52 -1.22 -4.20 18.15
CA ASN A 52 -1.45 -5.64 17.90
C ASN A 52 -2.67 -5.93 17.00
N GLN A 53 -3.11 -4.92 16.24
CA GLN A 53 -4.32 -4.97 15.45
C GLN A 53 -3.94 -5.21 14.00
N THR A 54 -4.51 -6.27 13.43
CA THR A 54 -4.35 -6.57 12.01
C THR A 54 -5.52 -5.98 11.24
N TYR A 55 -5.21 -5.11 10.29
CA TYR A 55 -6.17 -4.57 9.34
C TYR A 55 -6.10 -5.34 8.03
N ARG A 56 -7.27 -5.69 7.50
CA ARG A 56 -7.41 -6.32 6.19
C ARG A 56 -8.06 -5.33 5.24
N LEU A 57 -7.37 -5.02 4.17
CA LEU A 57 -7.85 -4.13 3.13
C LEU A 57 -8.03 -4.91 1.82
N LYS A 58 -9.21 -4.82 1.22
CA LYS A 58 -9.45 -5.42 -0.11
C LYS A 58 -8.83 -4.54 -1.20
N ALA A 59 -8.09 -5.16 -2.11
CA ALA A 59 -7.51 -4.48 -3.26
C ALA A 59 -7.58 -5.34 -4.54
N SER A 60 -7.39 -4.73 -5.71
CA SER A 60 -7.41 -5.51 -6.96
C SER A 60 -6.22 -6.48 -7.02
N LYS A 61 -6.38 -7.59 -7.75
CA LYS A 61 -5.29 -8.54 -7.97
C LYS A 61 -4.09 -7.88 -8.64
N GLU A 62 -4.30 -6.96 -9.59
CA GLU A 62 -3.19 -6.23 -10.20
C GLU A 62 -2.47 -5.36 -9.18
N ALA A 63 -3.21 -4.63 -8.35
CA ALA A 63 -2.62 -3.80 -7.31
C ALA A 63 -1.77 -4.64 -6.33
N LEU A 64 -2.29 -5.77 -5.85
CA LEU A 64 -1.53 -6.62 -4.92
C LEU A 64 -0.26 -7.22 -5.56
N LYS A 65 -0.29 -7.53 -6.87
CA LYS A 65 0.89 -7.96 -7.61
C LYS A 65 1.92 -6.84 -7.74
N GLU A 66 1.48 -5.64 -8.11
CA GLU A 66 2.33 -4.45 -8.22
C GLU A 66 3.02 -4.15 -6.88
N LEU A 67 2.25 -4.11 -5.79
CA LEU A 67 2.79 -3.90 -4.44
C LEU A 67 3.81 -4.99 -4.07
N LYS A 68 3.54 -6.26 -4.40
CA LYS A 68 4.47 -7.36 -4.14
C LYS A 68 5.80 -7.13 -4.87
N THR A 69 5.77 -6.81 -6.17
CA THR A 69 6.99 -6.58 -6.97
C THR A 69 7.81 -5.42 -6.40
N ILE A 70 7.16 -4.33 -5.99
CA ILE A 70 7.85 -3.16 -5.42
C ILE A 70 8.56 -3.53 -4.11
N LEU A 71 7.91 -4.29 -3.24
CA LEU A 71 8.51 -4.74 -1.97
C LEU A 71 9.66 -5.74 -2.17
N GLU A 72 9.62 -6.55 -3.24
CA GLU A 72 10.70 -7.48 -3.59
C GLU A 72 11.92 -6.76 -4.17
N GLN A 73 11.73 -5.66 -4.92
CA GLN A 73 12.81 -4.88 -5.53
C GLN A 73 13.58 -3.99 -4.55
N GLU A 74 12.95 -3.58 -3.44
CA GLU A 74 13.61 -2.77 -2.39
C GLU A 74 14.43 -3.61 -1.40
N LYS A 75 14.44 -4.93 -1.56
CA LYS A 75 15.12 -5.87 -0.67
C LYS A 75 16.51 -6.24 -1.19
#